data_AF-A0A135VR02-F1
#
_entry.id   AF-A0A135VR02-F1
#
_cell.length_a   1.000
_cell.length_b   1.000
_cell.length_c   1.000
_cell.angle_alpha   90.00
_cell.angle_beta   90.00
_cell.angle_gamma   90.00
#
_symmetry.space_group_name_H-M   'P 1'
#
loop_
_entity.id
_entity.type
_entity.pdbx_description
1 polymer ?
#
loop_
_entity_poly.entity_id
_entity_poly.type
_entity_poly.pdbx_seq_one_letter_code
_entity_poly.pdbx_strand_id
1 'polypeptide(L)'
;MGIKGKLAWTLRIDKVSKVLFQASYRELMNLLMTTSTSVDEINRKMQAIGFRVGETLLMDYADKIREHAAEFAEFSSTLGLAYKVNSGQEFTDISISDDRRTIKFTDEDCPVCAGVVITDMPGLQYCAIVSGVFDAVMDLRGFNAESYQESCKALGDEACTWTLRLRD
;
A
#
# COMPACT_ATOMS: atom_id res chain seq x y z
N MET A 1 -6.99 7.26 18.21
CA MET A 1 -5.67 7.89 18.50
C MET A 1 -5.78 8.90 19.65
N GLY A 2 -4.81 8.93 20.58
CA GLY A 2 -4.66 10.03 21.54
C GLY A 2 -3.95 11.24 20.94
N ILE A 3 -4.21 12.43 21.49
CA ILE A 3 -3.81 13.76 20.96
C ILE A 3 -2.31 13.86 20.60
N LYS A 4 -1.43 13.19 21.36
CA LYS A 4 0.04 13.24 21.16
C LYS A 4 0.52 12.58 19.86
N GLY A 5 -0.09 11.46 19.44
CA GLY A 5 0.31 10.77 18.21
C GLY A 5 -0.04 11.56 16.95
N LYS A 6 -1.17 12.28 16.99
CA LYS A 6 -1.60 13.17 15.91
C LYS A 6 -0.65 14.35 15.77
N LEU A 7 -0.26 14.98 16.88
CA LEU A 7 0.71 16.11 16.87
C LEU A 7 2.08 15.72 16.31
N ALA A 8 2.61 14.54 16.67
CA ALA A 8 3.91 14.08 16.19
C ALA A 8 3.93 13.86 14.66
N TRP A 9 2.87 13.27 14.10
CA TRP A 9 2.72 13.12 12.64
C TRP A 9 2.57 14.48 11.93
N THR A 10 1.80 15.40 12.52
CA THR A 10 1.62 16.74 11.96
C THR A 10 2.94 17.53 11.90
N LEU A 11 3.84 17.36 12.89
CA LEU A 11 5.03 18.20 13.04
C LEU A 11 6.34 17.61 12.53
N ARG A 12 6.46 16.29 12.32
CA ARG A 12 7.75 15.63 12.01
C ARG A 12 7.85 14.98 10.62
N ILE A 13 6.78 15.00 9.84
CA ILE A 13 6.76 14.41 8.49
C ILE A 13 6.49 15.52 7.49
N ASP A 14 7.40 15.66 6.52
CA ASP A 14 7.24 16.53 5.37
C ASP A 14 6.09 16.01 4.51
N LYS A 15 5.13 16.89 4.23
CA LYS A 15 3.90 16.52 3.53
C LYS A 15 3.93 17.12 2.14
N VAL A 16 3.51 16.32 1.17
CA VAL A 16 3.19 16.79 -0.17
C VAL A 16 1.70 17.10 -0.27
N SER A 17 1.34 17.95 -1.24
CA SER A 17 -0.07 18.23 -1.53
C SER A 17 -0.79 16.96 -1.99
N LYS A 18 -1.92 16.63 -1.36
CA LYS A 18 -2.78 15.50 -1.77
C LYS A 18 -3.20 15.62 -3.23
N VAL A 19 -3.55 16.82 -3.68
CA VAL A 19 -3.96 17.08 -5.06
C VAL A 19 -2.82 16.81 -6.03
N LEU A 20 -1.59 17.23 -5.68
CA LEU A 20 -0.42 16.98 -6.50
C LEU A 20 -0.14 15.48 -6.59
N PHE A 21 -0.14 14.76 -5.47
CA PHE A 21 0.02 13.30 -5.44
C PHE A 21 -1.03 12.61 -6.32
N GLN A 22 -2.31 12.95 -6.16
CA GLN A 22 -3.39 12.34 -6.93
C GLN A 22 -3.28 12.63 -8.43
N ALA A 23 -2.94 13.86 -8.82
CA ALA A 23 -2.73 14.20 -10.23
C ALA A 23 -1.55 13.41 -10.82
N SER A 24 -0.41 13.37 -10.12
CA SER A 24 0.75 12.60 -10.55
C SER A 24 0.48 11.10 -10.63
N TYR A 25 -0.23 10.53 -9.65
CA TYR A 25 -0.58 9.12 -9.64
C TYR A 25 -1.54 8.75 -10.78
N ARG A 26 -2.53 9.61 -11.05
CA ARG A 26 -3.46 9.43 -12.16
C ARG A 26 -2.74 9.44 -13.50
N GLU A 27 -1.86 10.41 -13.73
CA GLU A 27 -1.10 10.47 -14.99
C GLU A 27 -0.11 9.30 -15.13
N LEU A 28 0.48 8.84 -14.03
CA LEU A 28 1.28 7.62 -14.02
C LEU A 28 0.43 6.40 -14.43
N MET A 29 -0.76 6.24 -13.86
CA MET A 29 -1.67 5.16 -14.24
C MET A 29 -2.12 5.27 -15.70
N ASN A 30 -2.46 6.46 -16.19
CA ASN A 30 -2.80 6.70 -17.60
C ASN A 30 -1.64 6.30 -18.52
N LEU A 31 -0.40 6.66 -18.17
CA LEU A 31 0.77 6.26 -18.93
C LEU A 31 0.93 4.74 -18.95
N LEU A 32 0.78 4.07 -17.81
CA LEU A 32 0.85 2.60 -17.76
C LEU A 32 -0.26 1.94 -18.58
N MET A 33 -1.48 2.46 -18.50
CA MET A 33 -2.64 1.96 -19.26
C MET A 33 -2.45 2.10 -20.76
N THR A 34 -1.91 3.22 -21.22
CA THR A 34 -1.71 3.51 -22.64
C THR A 34 -0.48 2.82 -23.24
N THR A 35 0.51 2.46 -22.42
CA THR A 35 1.78 1.86 -22.86
C THR A 35 1.92 0.37 -22.53
N SER A 36 0.87 -0.25 -22.00
CA SER A 36 0.85 -1.68 -21.68
C SER A 36 -0.15 -2.42 -22.57
N THR A 37 0.12 -3.70 -22.79
CA THR A 37 -0.66 -4.56 -23.69
C THR A 37 -1.80 -5.30 -22.98
N SER A 38 -1.77 -5.38 -21.65
CA SER A 38 -2.79 -6.05 -20.84
C SER A 38 -2.89 -5.46 -19.43
N VAL A 39 -4.01 -5.74 -18.76
CA VAL A 39 -4.24 -5.39 -17.35
C VAL A 39 -3.17 -6.01 -16.43
N ASP A 40 -2.79 -7.27 -16.68
CA ASP A 40 -1.74 -7.94 -15.91
C ASP A 40 -0.39 -7.22 -16.02
N GLU A 41 -0.06 -6.69 -17.20
CA GLU A 41 1.16 -5.92 -17.40
C GLU A 41 1.11 -4.60 -16.63
N ILE A 42 -0.05 -3.91 -16.62
CA ILE A 42 -0.26 -2.69 -15.82
C ILE A 42 -0.04 -2.99 -14.33
N ASN A 43 -0.70 -4.03 -13.81
CA ASN A 43 -0.62 -4.45 -12.41
C ASN A 43 0.83 -4.73 -12.01
N ARG A 44 1.56 -5.54 -12.79
CA ARG A 44 2.98 -5.86 -12.54
C ARG A 44 3.86 -4.62 -12.57
N LYS A 45 3.69 -3.71 -13.54
CA LYS A 45 4.47 -2.48 -13.62
C LYS A 45 4.20 -1.58 -12.42
N MET A 46 2.94 -1.42 -12.01
CA MET A 46 2.58 -0.60 -10.85
C MET A 46 3.11 -1.21 -9.54
N GLN A 47 3.04 -2.53 -9.38
CA GLN A 47 3.63 -3.23 -8.24
C GLN A 47 5.15 -3.08 -8.20
N ALA A 48 5.84 -3.19 -9.35
CA ALA A 48 7.29 -2.96 -9.42
C ALA A 48 7.68 -1.51 -9.08
N ILE A 49 6.86 -0.53 -9.45
CA ILE A 49 7.04 0.87 -9.01
C ILE A 49 6.87 0.96 -7.49
N GLY A 50 5.81 0.33 -6.95
CA GLY A 50 5.58 0.26 -5.50
C GLY A 50 6.75 -0.37 -4.74
N PHE A 51 7.36 -1.42 -5.28
CA PHE A 51 8.53 -2.05 -4.69
C PHE A 51 9.68 -1.05 -4.53
N ARG A 52 10.02 -0.32 -5.60
CA ARG A 52 11.07 0.72 -5.55
C ARG A 52 10.75 1.87 -4.61
N VAL A 53 9.47 2.24 -4.52
CA VAL A 53 9.00 3.21 -3.52
C VAL A 53 9.23 2.66 -2.12
N GLY A 54 8.89 1.40 -1.87
CA GLY A 54 9.11 0.71 -0.60
C GLY A 54 10.58 0.68 -0.20
N GLU A 55 11.48 0.35 -1.12
CA GLU A 55 12.94 0.40 -0.89
C GLU A 55 13.39 1.80 -0.46
N THR A 56 12.94 2.83 -1.19
CA THR A 56 13.29 4.23 -0.90
C THR A 56 12.79 4.65 0.49
N LEU A 57 11.53 4.37 0.78
CA LEU A 57 10.94 4.67 2.09
C LEU A 57 11.68 3.92 3.21
N LEU A 58 12.02 2.65 3.01
CA LEU A 58 12.74 1.90 4.03
C LEU A 58 14.14 2.44 4.28
N MET A 59 14.87 2.90 3.25
CA MET A 59 16.16 3.58 3.46
C MET A 59 16.00 4.85 4.31
N ASP A 60 14.94 5.63 4.10
CA ASP A 60 14.66 6.86 4.87
C ASP A 60 14.14 6.60 6.29
N TYR A 61 13.62 5.39 6.55
CA TYR A 61 13.04 4.99 7.84
C TYR A 61 13.87 3.96 8.62
N ALA A 62 14.87 3.31 8.03
CA ALA A 62 15.70 2.29 8.67
C ALA A 62 16.38 2.83 9.94
N ASP A 63 16.85 4.08 9.90
CA ASP A 63 17.47 4.75 11.06
C ASP A 63 16.46 5.14 12.16
N LYS A 64 15.16 5.17 11.86
CA LYS A 64 14.09 5.61 12.77
C LYS A 64 13.37 4.46 13.46
N ILE A 65 13.41 3.25 12.89
CA ILE A 65 12.72 2.07 13.41
C ILE A 65 13.71 1.23 14.23
N ARG A 66 13.60 1.28 15.56
CA ARG A 66 14.49 0.56 16.50
C ARG A 66 14.10 -0.89 16.75
N GLU A 67 12.83 -1.24 16.55
CA GLU A 67 12.31 -2.60 16.75
C GLU A 67 11.77 -3.12 15.42
N HIS A 68 12.20 -4.30 15.03
CA HIS A 68 11.80 -4.96 13.79
C HIS A 68 10.84 -6.10 14.13
N ALA A 69 9.81 -6.28 13.31
CA ALA A 69 8.91 -7.44 13.40
C ALA A 69 9.74 -8.74 13.34
N ALA A 70 9.58 -9.59 14.34
CA ALA A 70 10.24 -10.89 14.43
C ALA A 70 9.39 -11.98 13.77
N GLU A 71 8.06 -11.82 13.75
CA GLU A 71 7.12 -12.74 13.13
C GLU A 71 6.31 -12.09 12.01
N PHE A 72 5.90 -12.88 11.02
CA PHE A 72 5.14 -12.39 9.87
C PHE A 72 3.87 -11.61 10.28
N ALA A 73 3.11 -12.12 11.26
CA ALA A 73 1.89 -11.47 11.73
C ALA A 73 2.11 -10.08 12.34
N GLU A 74 3.31 -9.78 12.84
CA GLU A 74 3.65 -8.48 13.43
C GLU A 74 3.79 -7.37 12.37
N PHE A 75 3.92 -7.75 11.09
CA PHE A 75 3.89 -6.77 9.99
C PHE A 75 2.55 -6.08 9.83
N SER A 76 1.45 -6.62 10.37
CA SER A 76 0.15 -5.94 10.45
C SER A 76 0.28 -4.54 11.08
N SER A 77 0.97 -4.45 12.22
CA SER A 77 1.18 -3.20 12.95
C SER A 77 2.19 -2.30 12.25
N THR A 78 3.26 -2.88 11.71
CA THR A 78 4.33 -2.13 11.04
C THR A 78 3.83 -1.48 9.75
N LEU A 79 3.16 -2.26 8.89
CA LEU A 79 2.61 -1.78 7.63
C LEU A 79 1.40 -0.85 7.86
N GLY A 80 0.59 -1.11 8.89
CA GLY A 80 -0.47 -0.19 9.31
C GLY A 80 0.06 1.18 9.73
N LEU A 81 1.15 1.21 10.51
CA LEU A 81 1.81 2.46 10.87
C LEU A 81 2.43 3.14 9.64
N ALA A 82 3.11 2.39 8.77
CA ALA A 82 3.71 2.92 7.55
C ALA A 82 2.65 3.56 6.65
N TYR A 83 1.49 2.92 6.49
CA TYR A 83 0.37 3.46 5.74
C TYR A 83 -0.08 4.80 6.32
N LYS A 84 -0.36 4.84 7.64
CA LYS A 84 -0.73 6.08 8.33
C LYS A 84 0.28 7.19 8.20
N VAL A 85 1.56 6.87 8.32
CA VAL A 85 2.67 7.81 8.21
C VAL A 85 2.70 8.46 6.82
N ASN A 86 2.48 7.67 5.76
CA ASN A 86 2.56 8.15 4.37
C ASN A 86 1.25 8.75 3.85
N SER A 87 0.09 8.24 4.26
CA SER A 87 -1.23 8.67 3.77
C SER A 87 -1.93 9.67 4.69
N GLY A 88 -1.55 9.72 5.97
CA GLY A 88 -2.24 10.46 7.02
C GLY A 88 -3.49 9.76 7.58
N GLN A 89 -3.75 8.52 7.17
CA GLN A 89 -4.95 7.75 7.50
C GLN A 89 -4.61 6.32 7.92
N GLU A 90 -5.33 5.79 8.89
CA GLU A 90 -5.25 4.37 9.28
C GLU A 90 -6.11 3.53 8.32
N PHE A 91 -5.74 2.27 8.10
CA PHE A 91 -6.66 1.32 7.47
C PHE A 91 -7.94 1.22 8.30
N THR A 92 -9.08 1.06 7.62
CA THR A 92 -10.38 0.85 8.27
C THR A 92 -10.39 -0.46 9.06
N ASP A 93 -9.79 -1.52 8.50
CA ASP A 93 -9.63 -2.82 9.15
C ASP A 93 -8.28 -3.46 8.80
N ILE A 94 -7.73 -4.22 9.75
CA ILE A 94 -6.58 -5.09 9.53
C ILE A 94 -6.89 -6.43 10.20
N SER A 95 -6.98 -7.49 9.40
CA SER A 95 -7.24 -8.84 9.88
C SER A 95 -6.08 -9.77 9.60
N ILE A 96 -5.89 -10.75 10.49
CA ILE A 96 -4.86 -11.78 10.39
C ILE A 96 -5.58 -13.12 10.44
N SER A 97 -5.24 -14.04 9.54
CA SER A 97 -5.79 -15.40 9.56
C SER A 97 -5.36 -16.17 10.80
N ASP A 98 -6.15 -17.17 11.21
CA ASP A 98 -5.88 -17.99 12.40
C ASP A 98 -4.52 -18.69 12.34
N ASP A 99 -4.09 -19.10 11.15
CA ASP A 99 -2.77 -19.70 10.89
C ASP A 99 -1.61 -18.69 10.89
N ARG A 100 -1.92 -17.40 11.04
CA ARG A 100 -0.97 -16.27 11.02
C ARG A 100 -0.17 -16.16 9.72
N ARG A 101 -0.68 -16.69 8.60
CA ARG A 101 0.00 -16.66 7.30
C ARG A 101 -0.59 -15.69 6.29
N THR A 102 -1.71 -15.06 6.61
CA THR A 102 -2.35 -14.05 5.77
C THR A 102 -2.69 -12.83 6.61
N ILE A 103 -2.38 -11.65 6.08
CA ILE A 103 -2.79 -10.37 6.63
C ILE A 103 -3.58 -9.65 5.55
N LYS A 104 -4.78 -9.16 5.88
CA LYS A 104 -5.58 -8.30 5.00
C LYS A 104 -5.63 -6.89 5.57
N PHE A 105 -5.46 -5.92 4.71
CA PHE A 105 -5.56 -4.50 5.02
C PHE A 105 -6.69 -3.91 4.19
N THR A 106 -7.68 -3.32 4.85
CA THR A 106 -8.90 -2.81 4.20
C THR A 106 -9.02 -1.32 4.44
N ASP A 107 -9.30 -0.55 3.38
CA ASP A 107 -9.58 0.88 3.48
C ASP A 107 -10.85 1.25 2.68
N GLU A 108 -11.88 1.66 3.41
CA GLU A 108 -13.14 2.13 2.86
C GLU A 108 -13.03 3.56 2.31
N ASP A 109 -12.03 4.33 2.73
CA ASP A 109 -11.80 5.72 2.32
C ASP A 109 -10.42 5.87 1.64
N CYS A 110 -10.07 4.90 0.78
CA CYS A 110 -8.75 4.80 0.19
C CYS A 110 -8.29 6.11 -0.51
N PRO A 111 -7.23 6.78 0.00
CA PRO A 111 -6.77 8.06 -0.51
C PRO A 111 -6.07 7.95 -1.87
N VAL A 112 -5.57 6.76 -2.22
CA VAL A 112 -4.87 6.49 -3.49
C VAL A 112 -5.83 6.58 -4.67
N CYS A 113 -7.01 5.96 -4.56
CA CYS A 113 -8.02 5.95 -5.64
C CYS A 113 -9.18 6.93 -5.43
N ALA A 114 -9.11 7.81 -4.43
CA ALA A 114 -10.22 8.72 -4.14
C ALA A 114 -10.62 9.55 -5.38
N GLY A 115 -11.91 9.49 -5.73
CA GLY A 115 -12.50 10.17 -6.88
C GLY A 115 -12.09 9.62 -8.25
N VAL A 116 -11.62 8.36 -8.32
CA VAL A 116 -11.34 7.64 -9.56
C VAL A 116 -12.45 6.61 -9.80
N VAL A 117 -12.88 6.48 -11.05
CA VAL A 117 -13.87 5.48 -11.49
C VAL A 117 -13.37 4.85 -12.80
N ILE A 118 -13.31 3.53 -12.84
CA ILE A 118 -12.83 2.72 -13.95
C ILE A 118 -13.87 1.65 -14.23
N THR A 119 -14.42 1.65 -15.44
CA THR A 119 -15.55 0.79 -15.82
C THR A 119 -15.22 -0.22 -16.91
N ASP A 120 -14.03 -0.14 -17.50
CA ASP A 120 -13.64 -0.85 -18.73
C ASP A 120 -12.37 -1.69 -18.58
N MET A 121 -11.79 -1.79 -17.37
CA MET A 121 -10.58 -2.58 -17.10
C MET A 121 -10.81 -3.58 -15.94
N PRO A 122 -11.60 -4.65 -16.16
CA PRO A 122 -11.80 -5.68 -15.15
C PRO A 122 -10.47 -6.32 -14.73
N GLY A 123 -10.29 -6.55 -13.43
CA GLY A 123 -9.05 -7.13 -12.87
C GLY A 123 -7.91 -6.14 -12.66
N LEU A 124 -8.10 -4.85 -12.97
CA LEU A 124 -7.11 -3.83 -12.69
C LEU A 124 -6.95 -3.63 -11.18
N GLN A 125 -5.71 -3.70 -10.71
CA GLN A 125 -5.32 -3.38 -9.35
C GLN A 125 -4.83 -1.93 -9.31
N TYR A 126 -5.77 -0.98 -9.37
CA TYR A 126 -5.44 0.45 -9.50
C TYR A 126 -4.53 0.96 -8.38
N CYS A 127 -4.57 0.36 -7.19
CA CYS A 127 -3.74 0.71 -6.04
C CYS A 127 -2.63 -0.32 -5.75
N ALA A 128 -2.19 -1.09 -6.75
CA ALA A 128 -1.11 -2.08 -6.62
C ALA A 128 0.22 -1.50 -6.13
N ILE A 129 0.38 -0.17 -6.14
CA ILE A 129 1.55 0.49 -5.55
C ILE A 129 1.73 0.12 -4.07
N VAL A 130 0.63 -0.06 -3.32
CA VAL A 130 0.67 -0.44 -1.90
C VAL A 130 1.17 -1.88 -1.75
N SER A 131 0.72 -2.80 -2.61
CA SER A 131 1.25 -4.17 -2.67
C SER A 131 2.76 -4.15 -2.92
N GLY A 132 3.22 -3.40 -3.93
CA GLY A 132 4.66 -3.28 -4.18
C GLY A 132 5.45 -2.83 -2.96
N VAL A 133 4.95 -1.82 -2.23
CA VAL A 133 5.58 -1.37 -0.97
C VAL A 133 5.63 -2.49 0.07
N PHE A 134 4.55 -3.28 0.21
CA PHE A 134 4.52 -4.41 1.14
C PHE A 134 5.54 -5.48 0.76
N ASP A 135 5.64 -5.82 -0.53
CA ASP A 135 6.63 -6.79 -1.03
C ASP A 135 8.05 -6.37 -0.71
N ALA A 136 8.40 -5.08 -0.92
CA ALA A 136 9.73 -4.56 -0.59
C ALA A 136 10.05 -4.69 0.90
N VAL A 137 9.07 -4.44 1.78
CA VAL A 137 9.24 -4.62 3.22
C VAL A 137 9.49 -6.09 3.56
N MET A 138 8.78 -7.03 2.94
CA MET A 138 8.96 -8.45 3.20
C MET A 138 10.33 -8.95 2.72
N ASP A 139 10.70 -8.59 1.49
CA ASP A 139 11.97 -9.00 0.87
C ASP A 139 13.17 -8.51 1.70
N LEU A 140 13.18 -7.23 2.06
CA LEU A 140 14.24 -6.63 2.88
C LEU A 140 14.32 -7.19 4.31
N ARG A 141 13.24 -7.82 4.79
CA ARG A 141 13.18 -8.48 6.10
C ARG A 141 13.37 -10.00 6.02
N GLY A 142 13.60 -10.54 4.82
CA GLY A 142 13.87 -11.95 4.60
C GLY A 142 12.64 -12.85 4.69
N PHE A 143 11.43 -12.30 4.50
CA PHE A 143 10.19 -13.08 4.46
C PHE A 143 9.81 -13.38 3.02
N ASN A 144 9.67 -14.67 2.68
CA ASN A 144 9.10 -15.08 1.40
C ASN A 144 7.57 -14.88 1.45
N ALA A 145 7.08 -13.77 0.91
CA ALA A 145 5.67 -13.44 0.92
C ALA A 145 5.27 -12.80 -0.41
N GLU A 146 3.98 -12.84 -0.70
CA GLU A 146 3.36 -12.14 -1.82
C GLU A 146 2.32 -11.17 -1.33
N SER A 147 2.20 -10.03 -1.99
CA SER A 147 1.05 -9.16 -1.83
C SER A 147 0.35 -8.85 -3.13
N TYR A 148 -0.94 -8.58 -3.04
CA TYR A 148 -1.77 -8.19 -4.17
C TYR A 148 -2.99 -7.40 -3.68
N GLN A 149 -3.58 -6.62 -4.58
CA GLN A 149 -4.86 -5.96 -4.31
C GLN A 149 -6.00 -6.90 -4.70
N GLU A 150 -6.83 -7.25 -3.72
CA GLU A 150 -7.98 -8.15 -3.88
C GLU A 150 -9.22 -7.40 -4.37
N SER A 151 -9.40 -6.16 -3.91
CA SER A 151 -10.53 -5.30 -4.29
C SER A 151 -10.11 -3.84 -4.41
N CYS A 152 -10.82 -3.06 -5.22
CA CYS A 152 -10.55 -1.64 -5.43
C CYS A 152 -11.82 -0.82 -5.64
N LYS A 153 -11.99 0.24 -4.83
CA LYS A 153 -13.09 1.20 -4.99
C LYS A 153 -13.13 1.89 -6.36
N ALA A 154 -11.98 2.08 -7.01
CA ALA A 154 -11.95 2.63 -8.37
C ALA A 154 -12.70 1.75 -9.38
N LEU A 155 -12.76 0.44 -9.13
CA LEU A 155 -13.44 -0.53 -9.99
C LEU A 155 -14.89 -0.79 -9.55
N GLY A 156 -15.39 -0.07 -8.54
CA GLY A 156 -16.76 -0.19 -8.05
C GLY A 156 -16.94 -1.08 -6.81
N ASP A 157 -15.85 -1.59 -6.21
CA ASP A 157 -15.94 -2.33 -4.95
C ASP A 157 -16.23 -1.39 -3.76
N GLU A 158 -16.74 -1.95 -2.66
CA GLU A 158 -17.05 -1.19 -1.43
C GLU A 158 -15.79 -0.63 -0.74
N ALA A 159 -14.66 -1.35 -0.83
CA ALA A 159 -13.40 -1.00 -0.19
C ALA A 159 -12.19 -1.42 -1.03
N CYS A 160 -11.04 -0.79 -0.77
CA CYS A 160 -9.76 -1.29 -1.26
C CYS A 160 -9.19 -2.27 -0.25
N THR A 161 -8.91 -3.50 -0.68
CA THR A 161 -8.33 -4.54 0.17
C THR A 161 -7.02 -5.02 -0.42
N TRP A 162 -5.96 -5.03 0.38
CA TRP A 162 -4.68 -5.62 0.04
C TRP A 162 -4.43 -6.84 0.91
N THR A 163 -4.06 -7.93 0.27
CA THR A 163 -3.72 -9.19 0.95
C THR A 163 -2.22 -9.36 0.88
N LEU A 164 -1.61 -9.68 2.02
CA LEU A 164 -0.22 -10.08 2.18
C LEU A 164 -0.21 -11.52 2.70
N ARG A 165 0.47 -12.42 1.99
CA ARG A 165 0.45 -13.86 2.26
C ARG A 165 1.86 -14.42 2.33
N LEU A 166 2.16 -15.12 3.43
CA LEU A 166 3.42 -15.84 3.61
C LEU A 166 3.43 -17.08 2.73
N ARG A 167 4.50 -17.23 1.94
CA ARG A 167 4.80 -18.40 1.12
C ARG A 167 5.75 -19.33 1.88
N ASP A 168 5.72 -20.60 1.50
CA ASP A 168 6.66 -21.60 2.02
C ASP A 168 8.07 -21.43 1.43
#